data_AF-A0A3D2EM12-F1
#
_entry.id   AF-A0A3D2EM12-F1
#
_cell.length_a   1.000
_cell.length_b   1.000
_cell.length_c   1.000
_cell.angle_alpha   90.00
_cell.angle_beta   90.00
_cell.angle_gamma   90.00
#
_symmetry.space_group_name_H-M   'P 1'
#
loop_
_entity.id
_entity.type
_entity.pdbx_description
1 polymer ?
#
loop_
_entity_poly.entity_id
_entity_poly.type
_entity_poly.pdbx_seq_one_letter_code
_entity_poly.pdbx_strand_id
1 'polypeptide(L)'
;MPTGNFGNVFAGYAAKQMGLPMGRLMVGSNRNDILTRFFESDDMSVRGVEPSLSPSMDIQISSNFERYLFDLLDRDGNATAKTMTDFRQTGRMQVGQGGWERAKSEFHGFSLSDPDCLAAMKHWHAATGEVLDPHTVIGVQHAAEFGSSERPAVALATAHPAKFPAAVEQALGAEPALPAHLADLYDRPERFSVLANALEDVQKHVLSNRQG
;
A
#
# COMPACT_ATOMS: atom_id res chain seq x y z
N MET A 1 -7.52 -3.92 0.14
CA MET A 1 -6.36 -3.60 -0.73
C MET A 1 -5.16 -3.31 0.14
N PRO A 2 -4.05 -4.04 0.01
CA PRO A 2 -2.78 -3.69 0.64
C PRO A 2 -2.32 -2.33 0.11
N THR A 3 -2.06 -1.36 0.99
CA THR A 3 -1.94 0.06 0.61
C THR A 3 -0.74 0.73 1.26
N GLY A 4 0.16 1.23 0.42
CA GLY A 4 1.16 2.25 0.80
C GLY A 4 0.72 3.64 0.32
N ASN A 5 1.07 3.98 -0.91
CA ASN A 5 0.84 5.31 -1.51
C ASN A 5 -0.59 5.61 -1.97
N PHE A 6 -1.61 4.84 -1.60
CA PHE A 6 -3.04 5.05 -1.94
C PHE A 6 -3.44 4.95 -3.42
N GLY A 7 -2.51 4.71 -4.36
CA GLY A 7 -2.82 4.72 -5.80
C GLY A 7 -3.84 3.66 -6.24
N ASN A 8 -3.66 2.40 -5.81
CA ASN A 8 -4.58 1.30 -6.14
C ASN A 8 -5.99 1.57 -5.57
N VAL A 9 -6.05 2.03 -4.31
CA VAL A 9 -7.31 2.37 -3.64
C VAL A 9 -7.99 3.54 -4.33
N PHE A 10 -7.24 4.57 -4.72
CA PHE A 10 -7.77 5.70 -5.46
C PHE A 10 -8.31 5.29 -6.84
N ALA A 11 -7.69 4.34 -7.52
CA ALA A 11 -8.24 3.77 -8.76
C ALA A 11 -9.57 3.04 -8.51
N GLY A 12 -9.68 2.28 -7.42
CA GLY A 12 -10.95 1.69 -6.98
C GLY A 12 -12.01 2.75 -6.66
N TYR A 13 -11.61 3.85 -6.02
CA TYR A 13 -12.48 5.00 -5.78
C TYR A 13 -12.96 5.63 -7.09
N ALA A 14 -12.07 5.88 -8.04
CA ALA A 14 -12.43 6.41 -9.35
C ALA A 14 -13.45 5.50 -10.06
N ALA A 15 -13.24 4.17 -10.04
CA ALA A 15 -14.19 3.21 -10.59
C ALA A 15 -15.56 3.27 -9.89
N LYS A 16 -15.60 3.48 -8.56
CA LYS A 16 -16.84 3.71 -7.81
C LYS A 16 -17.56 4.99 -8.27
N GLN A 17 -16.82 6.08 -8.43
CA GLN A 17 -17.35 7.36 -8.91
C GLN A 17 -17.86 7.28 -10.36
N MET A 18 -17.33 6.34 -11.16
CA MET A 18 -17.83 6.04 -12.50
C MET A 18 -19.11 5.19 -12.52
N GLY A 19 -19.61 4.76 -11.34
CA GLY A 19 -20.87 4.02 -11.20
C GLY A 19 -20.73 2.52 -10.98
N LEU A 20 -19.51 1.98 -10.79
CA LEU A 20 -19.34 0.58 -10.41
C LEU A 20 -19.93 0.35 -9.01
N PRO A 21 -20.91 -0.57 -8.85
CA PRO A 21 -21.60 -0.77 -7.57
C PRO A 21 -20.67 -1.47 -6.58
N MET A 22 -19.98 -0.68 -5.76
CA MET A 22 -19.07 -1.16 -4.73
C MET A 22 -19.47 -0.64 -3.36
N GLY A 23 -19.26 -1.47 -2.34
CA GLY A 23 -19.39 -1.10 -0.93
C GLY A 23 -18.27 -0.15 -0.48
N ARG A 24 -17.87 -0.27 0.79
CA ARG A 24 -16.69 0.45 1.29
C ARG A 24 -15.41 -0.12 0.68
N LEU A 25 -14.49 0.75 0.29
CA LEU A 25 -13.17 0.36 -0.18
C LEU A 25 -12.26 0.06 1.01
N MET A 26 -11.60 -1.08 0.96
CA MET A 26 -10.87 -1.64 2.10
C MET A 26 -9.39 -1.30 1.99
N VAL A 27 -8.85 -0.55 2.95
CA VAL A 27 -7.47 -0.05 3.01
C VAL A 27 -6.72 -0.81 4.09
N GLY A 28 -5.86 -1.74 3.67
CA GLY A 28 -5.01 -2.53 4.55
C GLY A 28 -3.62 -1.93 4.65
N SER A 29 -3.14 -1.72 5.86
CA SER A 29 -1.78 -1.24 6.18
C SER A 29 -1.02 -2.30 6.99
N ASN A 30 0.29 -2.15 7.06
CA ASN A 30 1.10 -2.81 8.09
C ASN A 30 1.19 -1.88 9.32
N ARG A 31 2.24 -2.00 10.14
CA ARG A 31 2.52 -1.11 11.27
C ARG A 31 2.63 0.39 10.89
N ASN A 32 2.94 0.70 9.64
CA ASN A 32 2.95 2.06 9.09
C ASN A 32 1.51 2.43 8.67
N ASP A 33 0.71 2.79 9.66
CA ASP A 33 -0.76 2.73 9.63
C ASP A 33 -1.46 4.09 9.46
N ILE A 34 -0.77 5.10 8.91
CA ILE A 34 -1.30 6.48 8.82
C ILE A 34 -2.67 6.56 8.16
N LEU A 35 -2.92 5.75 7.13
CA LEU A 35 -4.22 5.70 6.45
C LEU A 35 -5.28 4.98 7.30
N THR A 36 -4.92 3.88 7.97
CA THR A 36 -5.83 3.16 8.87
C THR A 36 -6.30 4.07 9.99
N ARG A 37 -5.38 4.77 10.65
CA ARG A 37 -5.70 5.75 11.70
C ARG A 37 -6.58 6.88 11.20
N PHE A 38 -6.32 7.38 9.99
CA PHE A 38 -7.20 8.37 9.39
C PHE A 38 -8.63 7.82 9.22
N PHE A 39 -8.82 6.68 8.55
CA PHE A 39 -10.17 6.17 8.27
C PHE A 39 -10.93 5.68 9.51
N GLU A 40 -10.22 5.28 10.57
CA GLU A 40 -10.85 4.79 11.80
C GLU A 40 -11.16 5.91 12.80
N SER A 41 -10.25 6.88 12.97
CA SER A 41 -10.27 7.83 14.10
C SER A 41 -9.90 9.28 13.77
N ASP A 42 -9.86 9.65 12.49
CA ASP A 42 -9.50 11.01 12.01
C ASP A 42 -8.07 11.44 12.41
N ASP A 43 -7.17 10.45 12.50
CA ASP A 43 -5.77 10.69 12.83
C ASP A 43 -4.86 10.50 11.61
N MET A 44 -4.74 11.56 10.80
CA MET A 44 -3.76 11.66 9.70
C MET A 44 -2.49 12.40 10.17
N SER A 45 -1.82 11.87 11.19
CA SER A 45 -0.53 12.38 11.69
C SER A 45 0.66 11.53 11.26
N VAL A 46 1.77 12.19 10.94
CA VAL A 46 3.03 11.56 10.58
C VAL A 46 3.67 10.90 11.80
N ARG A 47 4.17 9.69 11.62
CA ARG A 47 5.01 8.95 12.58
C ARG A 47 6.32 8.54 11.91
N GLY A 48 7.27 8.01 12.67
CA GLY A 48 8.47 7.38 12.11
C GLY A 48 8.09 6.17 11.25
N VAL A 49 8.86 5.92 10.19
CA VAL A 49 8.71 4.69 9.40
C VAL A 49 9.40 3.56 10.14
N GLU A 50 8.69 2.46 10.32
CA GLU A 50 9.23 1.23 10.90
C GLU A 50 9.30 0.14 9.83
N PRO A 51 10.45 -0.53 9.66
CA PRO A 51 10.54 -1.69 8.77
C PRO A 51 9.51 -2.77 9.13
N SER A 52 8.89 -3.36 8.12
CA SER A 52 7.95 -4.48 8.28
C SER A 52 8.23 -5.63 7.31
N LEU A 53 7.42 -6.69 7.39
CA LEU A 53 7.44 -7.78 6.41
C LEU A 53 6.88 -7.38 5.03
N SER A 54 6.20 -6.24 4.94
CA SER A 54 5.59 -5.72 3.71
C SER A 54 6.21 -4.36 3.32
N PRO A 55 7.50 -4.31 2.95
CA PRO A 55 8.26 -3.07 2.85
C PRO A 55 7.77 -2.11 1.75
N SER A 56 6.99 -2.59 0.78
CA SER A 56 6.39 -1.70 -0.24
C SER A 56 5.26 -0.82 0.32
N MET A 57 4.84 -1.09 1.56
CA MET A 57 3.83 -0.35 2.29
C MET A 57 4.42 0.46 3.46
N ASP A 58 5.74 0.41 3.68
CA ASP A 58 6.45 1.15 4.74
C ASP A 58 6.57 2.63 4.36
N ILE A 59 5.46 3.37 4.50
CA ILE A 59 5.32 4.75 4.07
C ILE A 59 5.08 5.68 5.25
N GLN A 60 5.67 6.87 5.17
CA GLN A 60 5.41 7.94 6.12
C GLN A 60 4.19 8.79 5.72
N ILE A 61 4.09 9.07 4.42
CA ILE A 61 3.05 9.90 3.81
C ILE A 61 2.58 9.17 2.56
N SER A 62 1.26 9.12 2.37
CA SER A 62 0.67 8.45 1.22
C SER A 62 0.50 9.43 0.06
N SER A 63 1.40 9.36 -0.93
CA SER A 63 1.53 10.42 -1.95
C SER A 63 0.26 10.65 -2.79
N ASN A 64 -0.52 9.60 -3.09
CA ASN A 64 -1.73 9.75 -3.89
C ASN A 64 -2.97 10.10 -3.07
N PHE A 65 -2.87 10.18 -1.73
CA PHE A 65 -3.98 10.63 -0.89
C PHE A 65 -4.38 12.08 -1.21
N GLU A 66 -3.44 12.92 -1.65
CA GLU A 66 -3.72 14.30 -2.10
C GLU A 66 -4.81 14.37 -3.19
N ARG A 67 -4.90 13.35 -4.07
CA ARG A 67 -5.98 13.30 -5.08
C ARG A 67 -7.35 13.11 -4.46
N TYR A 68 -7.43 12.28 -3.42
CA TYR A 68 -8.68 12.08 -2.71
C TYR A 68 -9.01 13.26 -1.79
N LEU A 69 -7.99 13.88 -1.18
CA LEU A 69 -8.16 15.13 -0.44
C LEU A 69 -8.79 16.22 -1.31
N PHE A 70 -8.39 16.32 -2.57
CA PHE A 70 -9.00 17.26 -3.51
C PHE A 70 -10.51 17.02 -3.69
N ASP A 71 -10.95 15.76 -3.82
CA ASP A 71 -12.38 15.43 -3.86
C ASP A 71 -13.08 15.67 -2.50
N LEU A 72 -12.40 15.40 -1.38
CA LEU A 72 -12.91 15.69 -0.02
C LEU A 72 -13.03 17.18 0.29
N LEU A 73 -12.35 18.03 -0.47
CA LEU A 73 -12.43 19.49 -0.36
C LEU A 73 -13.22 20.08 -1.54
N ASP A 74 -14.16 19.30 -2.08
CA ASP A 74 -15.08 19.71 -3.14
C ASP A 74 -14.37 20.27 -4.37
N ARG A 75 -13.18 19.73 -4.66
CA ARG A 75 -12.31 20.10 -5.78
C ARG A 75 -11.80 21.54 -5.70
N ASP A 76 -11.67 22.09 -4.50
CA ASP A 76 -11.01 23.36 -4.26
C ASP A 76 -9.48 23.17 -4.20
N GLY A 77 -8.80 23.63 -5.25
CA GLY A 77 -7.35 23.58 -5.37
C GLY A 77 -6.62 24.46 -4.35
N ASN A 78 -7.21 25.60 -3.95
CA ASN A 78 -6.61 26.49 -2.95
C ASN A 78 -6.70 25.86 -1.56
N ALA A 79 -7.86 25.28 -1.21
CA ALA A 79 -8.04 24.56 0.04
C ALA A 79 -7.09 23.35 0.11
N THR A 80 -6.99 22.58 -0.98
CA THR A 80 -6.08 21.42 -1.06
C THR A 80 -4.62 21.83 -0.88
N ALA A 81 -4.17 22.86 -1.60
CA ALA A 81 -2.80 23.37 -1.49
C ALA A 81 -2.49 23.89 -0.09
N LYS A 82 -3.44 24.59 0.54
CA LYS A 82 -3.31 25.06 1.92
C LYS A 82 -3.18 23.89 2.89
N THR A 83 -4.10 22.91 2.83
CA THR A 83 -4.08 21.74 3.71
C THR A 83 -2.80 20.92 3.55
N MET A 84 -2.30 20.74 2.33
CA MET A 84 -1.03 20.06 2.08
C MET A 84 0.18 20.84 2.61
N THR A 85 0.16 22.18 2.52
CA THR A 85 1.20 23.05 3.08
C THR A 85 1.23 22.95 4.61
N ASP A 86 0.06 23.08 5.25
CA ASP A 86 -0.08 22.98 6.70
C ASP A 86 0.34 21.58 7.19
N PHE A 87 -0.03 20.52 6.46
CA PHE A 87 0.37 19.16 6.79
C PHE A 87 1.89 18.97 6.75
N ARG A 88 2.58 19.51 5.73
CA ARG A 88 4.04 19.45 5.64
C ARG A 88 4.73 20.19 6.77
N GLN A 89 4.13 21.28 7.27
CA GLN A 89 4.69 22.08 8.37
C GLN A 89 4.43 21.46 9.74
N THR A 90 3.25 20.90 9.95
CA THR A 90 2.79 20.46 11.28
C THR A 90 2.89 18.96 11.50
N GLY A 91 3.04 18.18 10.42
CA GLY A 91 2.99 16.72 10.46
C GLY A 91 1.58 16.16 10.72
N ARG A 92 0.52 16.98 10.73
CA ARG A 92 -0.86 16.52 10.91
C ARG A 92 -1.80 17.14 9.88
N MET A 93 -2.51 16.32 9.14
CA MET A 93 -3.50 16.77 8.17
C MET A 93 -4.86 16.92 8.86
N GLN A 94 -5.55 18.03 8.58
CA GLN A 94 -6.93 18.25 9.00
C GLN A 94 -7.78 18.43 7.76
N VAL A 95 -8.74 17.53 7.54
CA VAL A 95 -9.61 17.58 6.36
C VAL A 95 -10.78 18.54 6.57
N GLY A 96 -11.25 18.72 7.82
CA GLY A 96 -12.32 19.67 8.16
C GLY A 96 -13.68 19.38 7.49
N GLN A 97 -14.69 20.21 7.79
CA GLN A 97 -15.98 20.29 7.07
C GLN A 97 -16.71 18.96 6.76
N GLY A 98 -16.70 17.98 7.66
CA GLY A 98 -17.39 16.71 7.41
C GLY A 98 -16.67 15.77 6.42
N GLY A 99 -15.49 16.14 5.93
CA GLY A 99 -14.71 15.37 4.97
C GLY A 99 -14.26 14.02 5.53
N TRP A 100 -13.99 13.94 6.83
CA TRP A 100 -13.68 12.67 7.48
C TRP A 100 -14.89 11.72 7.51
N GLU A 101 -16.08 12.21 7.80
CA GLU A 101 -17.31 11.41 7.79
C GLU A 101 -17.60 10.86 6.40
N ARG A 102 -17.38 11.66 5.34
CA ARG A 102 -17.41 11.20 3.95
C ARG A 102 -16.40 10.07 3.74
N ALA A 103 -15.14 10.29 4.12
CA ALA A 103 -14.08 9.28 4.00
C ALA A 103 -14.41 7.98 4.75
N LYS A 104 -14.90 8.06 5.97
CA LYS A 104 -15.31 6.91 6.79
C LYS A 104 -16.47 6.13 6.15
N SER A 105 -17.39 6.82 5.48
CA SER A 105 -18.50 6.18 4.76
C SER A 105 -18.04 5.45 3.48
N GLU A 106 -16.94 5.88 2.89
CA GLU A 106 -16.41 5.36 1.63
C GLU A 106 -15.33 4.30 1.81
N PHE A 107 -14.53 4.39 2.87
CA PHE A 107 -13.35 3.57 3.10
C PHE A 107 -13.38 2.89 4.47
N HIS A 108 -12.71 1.75 4.59
CA HIS A 108 -12.48 1.03 5.85
C HIS A 108 -10.98 0.82 6.03
N GLY A 109 -10.41 1.26 7.14
CA GLY A 109 -9.01 1.01 7.51
C GLY A 109 -8.83 -0.35 8.19
N PHE A 110 -7.68 -0.98 8.03
CA PHE A 110 -7.30 -2.20 8.73
C PHE A 110 -5.78 -2.24 8.80
N SER A 111 -5.22 -2.71 9.90
CA SER A 111 -3.78 -2.93 10.00
C SER A 111 -3.49 -4.32 10.52
N LEU A 112 -2.38 -4.88 10.06
CA LEU A 112 -1.88 -6.17 10.50
C LEU A 112 -0.44 -6.00 11.00
N SER A 113 -0.15 -6.48 12.20
CA SER A 113 1.21 -6.52 12.74
C SER A 113 2.04 -7.60 12.04
N ASP A 114 3.38 -7.57 12.15
CA ASP A 114 4.20 -8.63 11.55
C ASP A 114 3.90 -10.03 12.15
N PRO A 115 3.76 -10.20 13.48
CA PRO A 115 3.31 -11.48 14.04
C PRO A 115 1.96 -11.96 13.50
N ASP A 116 0.99 -11.06 13.39
CA ASP A 116 -0.35 -11.39 12.87
C ASP A 116 -0.31 -11.67 11.36
N CYS A 117 0.58 -11.01 10.62
CA CYS A 117 0.85 -11.24 9.21
C CYS A 117 1.37 -12.67 8.98
N LEU A 118 2.39 -13.09 9.74
CA LEU A 118 2.93 -14.45 9.66
C LEU A 118 1.86 -15.50 10.05
N ALA A 119 1.09 -15.23 11.11
CA ALA A 119 0.01 -16.10 11.54
C ALA A 119 -1.08 -16.23 10.46
N ALA A 120 -1.46 -15.12 9.83
CA ALA A 120 -2.41 -15.10 8.73
C ALA A 120 -1.87 -15.86 7.50
N MET A 121 -0.59 -15.70 7.14
CA MET A 121 0.03 -16.41 6.02
C MET A 121 -0.05 -17.93 6.23
N LYS A 122 0.30 -18.38 7.45
CA LYS A 122 0.21 -19.78 7.84
C LYS A 122 -1.24 -20.29 7.83
N HIS A 123 -2.16 -19.50 8.36
CA HIS A 123 -3.59 -19.84 8.38
C HIS A 123 -4.15 -20.03 6.97
N TRP A 124 -3.96 -19.04 6.09
CA TRP A 124 -4.49 -19.09 4.73
C TRP A 124 -3.83 -20.19 3.90
N HIS A 125 -2.53 -20.44 4.07
CA HIS A 125 -1.88 -21.58 3.44
C HIS A 125 -2.49 -22.92 3.86
N ALA A 126 -2.73 -23.11 5.16
CA ALA A 126 -3.38 -24.33 5.66
C ALA A 126 -4.84 -24.47 5.18
N ALA A 127 -5.56 -23.35 5.04
CA ALA A 127 -6.97 -23.34 4.66
C ALA A 127 -7.22 -23.54 3.16
N THR A 128 -6.32 -23.03 2.31
CA THR A 128 -6.54 -23.00 0.85
C THR A 128 -5.47 -23.70 0.02
N GLY A 129 -4.30 -23.97 0.61
CA GLY A 129 -3.10 -24.43 -0.11
C GLY A 129 -2.34 -23.32 -0.83
N GLU A 130 -2.88 -22.09 -0.89
CA GLU A 130 -2.22 -20.97 -1.55
C GLU A 130 -1.09 -20.42 -0.70
N VAL A 131 0.02 -20.07 -1.35
CA VAL A 131 1.12 -19.33 -0.71
C VAL A 131 0.91 -17.86 -1.00
N LEU A 132 0.66 -17.06 0.03
CA LEU A 132 0.45 -15.62 -0.09
C LEU A 132 1.69 -14.86 0.32
N ASP A 133 2.01 -13.78 -0.40
CA ASP A 133 3.05 -12.84 0.01
C ASP A 133 2.54 -11.95 1.18
N PRO A 134 3.45 -11.34 1.96
CA PRO A 134 3.08 -10.55 3.15
C PRO A 134 2.23 -9.32 2.85
N HIS A 135 2.22 -8.80 1.61
CA HIS A 135 1.32 -7.71 1.21
C HIS A 135 -0.08 -8.28 0.96
N THR A 136 -0.17 -9.31 0.12
CA THR A 136 -1.46 -9.93 -0.26
C THR A 136 -2.25 -10.43 0.95
N VAL A 137 -1.58 -11.07 1.91
CA VAL A 137 -2.24 -11.63 3.09
C VAL A 137 -2.96 -10.57 3.93
N ILE A 138 -2.45 -9.33 4.00
CA ILE A 138 -3.13 -8.21 4.68
C ILE A 138 -4.48 -7.95 4.01
N GLY A 139 -4.49 -7.94 2.66
CA GLY A 139 -5.71 -7.75 1.89
C GLY A 139 -6.71 -8.90 2.04
N VAL A 140 -6.23 -10.14 2.07
CA VAL A 140 -7.06 -11.34 2.24
C VAL A 140 -7.64 -11.40 3.65
N GLN A 141 -6.84 -11.15 4.68
CA GLN A 141 -7.30 -11.09 6.06
C GLN A 141 -8.36 -10.00 6.25
N HIS A 142 -8.10 -8.80 5.71
CA HIS A 142 -9.07 -7.71 5.72
C HIS A 142 -10.38 -8.13 5.03
N ALA A 143 -10.30 -8.74 3.85
CA ALA A 143 -11.48 -9.21 3.10
C ALA A 143 -12.28 -10.28 3.86
N ALA A 144 -11.60 -11.19 4.57
CA ALA A 144 -12.26 -12.24 5.33
C ALA A 144 -12.98 -11.72 6.58
N GLU A 145 -12.45 -10.69 7.24
CA GLU A 145 -13.07 -10.11 8.45
C GLU A 145 -14.28 -9.23 8.15
N PHE A 146 -14.32 -8.57 7.00
CA PHE A 146 -15.36 -7.57 6.68
C PHE A 146 -16.23 -7.93 5.47
N GLY A 147 -15.82 -8.91 4.68
CA GLY A 147 -16.66 -9.49 3.63
C GLY A 147 -17.76 -10.38 4.20
N SER A 148 -18.80 -10.63 3.41
CA SER A 148 -19.83 -11.62 3.73
C SER A 148 -20.31 -12.32 2.46
N SER A 149 -21.14 -13.36 2.62
CA SER A 149 -21.79 -14.02 1.49
C SER A 149 -22.69 -13.07 0.67
N GLU A 150 -23.31 -12.09 1.32
CA GLU A 150 -24.14 -11.07 0.67
C GLU A 150 -23.33 -9.92 0.06
N ARG A 151 -22.11 -9.70 0.56
CA ARG A 151 -21.20 -8.64 0.12
C ARG A 151 -19.80 -9.24 -0.07
N PRO A 152 -19.55 -9.94 -1.20
CA PRO A 152 -18.26 -10.55 -1.44
C PRO A 152 -17.17 -9.50 -1.49
N ALA A 153 -16.08 -9.75 -0.78
CA ALA A 153 -14.90 -8.89 -0.78
C ALA A 153 -13.85 -9.43 -1.77
N VAL A 154 -13.20 -8.52 -2.50
CA VAL A 154 -12.11 -8.85 -3.42
C VAL A 154 -10.81 -8.31 -2.87
N ALA A 155 -9.90 -9.21 -2.49
CA ALA A 155 -8.55 -8.85 -2.11
C ALA A 155 -7.65 -8.74 -3.36
N LEU A 156 -6.85 -7.68 -3.45
CA LEU A 156 -5.84 -7.57 -4.50
C LEU A 156 -4.55 -8.25 -4.07
N ALA A 157 -4.13 -9.26 -4.82
CA ALA A 157 -2.81 -9.85 -4.69
C ALA A 157 -1.78 -8.98 -5.41
N THR A 158 -0.97 -8.24 -4.64
CA THR A 158 -0.10 -7.18 -5.18
C THR A 158 1.29 -7.66 -5.57
N ALA A 159 1.70 -8.85 -5.12
CA ALA A 159 2.98 -9.44 -5.44
C ALA A 159 2.92 -10.96 -5.49
N HIS A 160 3.84 -11.54 -6.25
CA HIS A 160 4.11 -12.96 -6.19
C HIS A 160 4.92 -13.30 -4.93
N PRO A 161 4.69 -14.43 -4.22
CA PRO A 161 5.42 -14.81 -3.01
C PRO A 161 6.94 -14.82 -3.17
N ALA A 162 7.43 -15.24 -4.34
CA ALA A 162 8.86 -15.23 -4.68
C ALA A 162 9.54 -13.85 -4.64
N LYS A 163 8.78 -12.76 -4.57
CA LYS A 163 9.35 -11.42 -4.36
C LYS A 163 9.71 -11.14 -2.90
N PHE A 164 9.19 -11.92 -1.96
CA PHE A 164 9.40 -11.78 -0.52
C PHE A 164 9.73 -13.13 0.14
N PRO A 165 10.78 -13.82 -0.33
CA PRO A 165 11.07 -15.20 0.07
C PRO A 165 11.32 -15.32 1.58
N ALA A 166 12.01 -14.36 2.20
CA ALA A 166 12.30 -14.38 3.64
C ALA A 166 11.03 -14.37 4.51
N ALA A 167 10.01 -13.58 4.15
CA ALA A 167 8.75 -13.56 4.90
C ALA A 167 7.97 -14.87 4.73
N VAL A 168 8.01 -15.45 3.52
CA VAL A 168 7.36 -16.74 3.22
C VAL A 168 8.06 -17.88 3.96
N GLU A 169 9.39 -17.91 3.94
CA GLU A 169 10.19 -18.88 4.68
C GLU A 169 9.93 -18.78 6.19
N GLN A 170 9.89 -17.55 6.73
CA GLN A 170 9.58 -17.34 8.14
C GLN A 170 8.17 -17.83 8.52
N ALA A 171 7.18 -17.68 7.64
CA ALA A 171 5.80 -18.10 7.90
C ALA A 171 5.57 -19.61 7.71
N LEU A 172 6.17 -20.19 6.66
CA LEU A 172 5.83 -21.53 6.15
C LEU A 172 6.98 -22.54 6.24
N GLY A 173 8.20 -22.10 6.56
CA GLY A 173 9.39 -22.95 6.68
C GLY A 173 9.98 -23.41 5.34
N ALA A 174 9.59 -22.80 4.22
CA ALA A 174 10.11 -23.10 2.90
C ALA A 174 10.14 -21.84 2.03
N GLU A 175 11.18 -21.73 1.18
CA GLU A 175 11.22 -20.66 0.19
C GLU A 175 10.23 -20.92 -0.95
N PRO A 176 9.56 -19.86 -1.46
CA PRO A 176 8.68 -19.95 -2.61
C PRO A 176 9.49 -20.16 -3.91
N ALA A 177 9.03 -21.08 -4.75
CA ALA A 177 9.62 -21.27 -6.07
C ALA A 177 9.42 -20.05 -6.99
N LEU A 178 10.39 -19.79 -7.86
CA LEU A 178 10.22 -18.84 -8.96
C LEU A 178 9.20 -19.39 -9.99
N PRO A 179 8.45 -18.51 -10.66
CA PRO A 179 7.67 -18.91 -11.84
C PRO A 179 8.56 -19.57 -12.89
N ALA A 180 8.05 -20.59 -13.60
CA ALA A 180 8.85 -21.39 -14.53
C ALA A 180 9.59 -20.56 -15.61
N HIS A 181 8.98 -19.49 -16.11
CA HIS A 181 9.58 -18.59 -17.11
C HIS A 181 10.67 -17.64 -16.55
N LEU A 182 10.87 -17.66 -15.24
CA LEU A 182 11.92 -16.93 -14.51
C LEU A 182 12.86 -17.87 -13.76
N ALA A 183 12.82 -19.19 -14.00
CA ALA A 183 13.63 -20.16 -13.27
C ALA A 183 15.16 -19.89 -13.39
N ASP A 184 15.60 -19.27 -14.48
CA ASP A 184 16.99 -18.87 -14.75
C ASP A 184 17.32 -17.45 -14.29
N LEU A 185 16.40 -16.73 -13.62
CA LEU A 185 16.55 -15.30 -13.33
C LEU A 185 17.87 -14.95 -12.62
N TYR A 186 18.28 -15.79 -11.66
CA TYR A 186 19.52 -15.59 -10.89
C TYR A 186 20.80 -15.94 -11.68
N ASP A 187 20.68 -16.65 -12.80
CA ASP A 187 21.81 -17.00 -13.68
C ASP A 187 22.06 -15.93 -14.77
N ARG A 188 21.14 -14.97 -14.94
CA ARG A 188 21.25 -13.95 -15.98
C ARG A 188 22.32 -12.91 -15.60
N PRO A 189 23.14 -12.44 -16.56
CA PRO A 189 24.12 -11.41 -16.29
C PRO A 189 23.45 -10.08 -15.93
N GLU A 190 23.82 -9.52 -14.78
CA GLU A 190 23.39 -8.18 -14.38
C GLU A 190 24.13 -7.09 -15.18
N ARG A 191 23.42 -6.00 -15.51
CA ARG A 191 24.01 -4.82 -16.15
C ARG A 191 23.63 -3.57 -15.38
N PHE A 192 24.58 -3.02 -14.65
CA PHE A 192 24.44 -1.77 -13.90
C PHE A 192 25.75 -0.98 -13.92
N SER A 193 25.68 0.30 -13.57
CA SER A 193 26.84 1.16 -13.36
C SER A 193 26.85 1.63 -11.91
N VAL A 194 27.99 1.46 -11.23
CA VAL A 194 28.18 1.95 -9.86
C VAL A 194 28.64 3.40 -9.92
N LEU A 195 27.92 4.29 -9.23
CA LEU A 195 28.23 5.71 -9.13
C LEU A 195 28.53 6.07 -7.68
N ALA A 196 29.35 7.11 -7.47
CA ALA A 196 29.50 7.71 -6.15
C ALA A 196 28.18 8.36 -5.71
N ASN A 197 27.98 8.50 -4.40
CA ASN A 197 26.85 9.24 -3.83
C ASN A 197 27.08 10.76 -3.98
N ALA A 198 27.13 11.23 -5.22
CA ALA A 198 27.37 12.62 -5.60
C ALA A 198 26.38 13.02 -6.70
N LEU A 199 25.65 14.12 -6.47
CA LEU A 199 24.62 14.60 -7.40
C LEU A 199 25.18 14.84 -8.82
N GLU A 200 26.38 15.41 -8.90
CA GLU A 200 27.01 15.73 -10.17
C GLU A 200 27.33 14.48 -11.00
N ASP A 201 27.76 13.39 -10.36
CA ASP A 201 28.08 12.13 -11.04
C ASP A 201 26.81 11.46 -11.58
N VAL A 202 25.72 11.48 -10.81
CA VAL A 202 24.40 11.00 -11.26
C VAL A 202 23.91 11.82 -12.46
N GLN A 203 23.99 13.15 -12.39
CA GLN A 203 23.57 14.04 -13.47
C GLN A 203 24.38 13.79 -14.75
N LYS A 204 25.71 13.70 -14.65
CA LYS A 204 26.59 13.40 -15.78
C LYS A 204 26.28 12.04 -16.39
N HIS A 205 26.05 11.01 -15.57
CA HIS A 205 25.70 9.68 -16.05
C HIS A 205 24.36 9.67 -16.81
N VAL A 206 23.32 10.32 -16.27
CA VAL A 206 22.02 10.44 -16.96
C VAL A 206 22.17 11.21 -18.29
N LEU A 207 22.88 12.34 -18.29
CA LEU A 207 23.08 13.16 -19.48
C LEU A 207 23.88 12.46 -20.57
N SER A 208 24.85 11.64 -20.21
CA SER A 208 25.67 10.88 -21.18
C SER A 208 24.94 9.68 -21.77
N ASN A 209 23.86 9.20 -21.15
CA ASN A 209 23.11 8.01 -21.57
C ASN A 209 21.70 8.33 -22.10
N ARG A 210 21.26 9.60 -22.09
CA ARG A 210 19.98 9.96 -22.70
C ARG A 210 20.07 9.76 -24.22
N GLN A 211 19.07 9.10 -24.79
CA GLN A 211 18.88 9.16 -26.24
C GLN A 211 18.43 10.59 -26.58
N GLY A 212 19.14 11.22 -27.52
CA GLY A 212 18.91 12.61 -27.94
C GLY A 212 17.53 12.84 -28.53
#